data_AF-A0A936BVI3-F1
#
_entry.id   AF-A0A936BVI3-F1
#
_cell.length_a   1.000
_cell.length_b   1.000
_cell.length_c   1.000
_cell.angle_alpha   90.00
_cell.angle_beta   90.00
_cell.angle_gamma   90.00
#
_symmetry.space_group_name_H-M   'P 1'
#
loop_
_entity.id
_entity.type
_entity.pdbx_description
1 polymer ?
#
loop_
_entity_poly.entity_id
_entity_poly.type
_entity_poly.pdbx_seq_one_letter_code
_entity_poly.pdbx_strand_id
1 'polypeptide(L)'
;MFRLRFAIPAALAGLVFAGFAPAFAAGEVVTGDSLGVGIAMASGLENRAANSITIRGNRAIDQLRRIRPGSTVFLSLGTNDAVGSVKGIEKSIDAVVNTAKASRLKLVWIGPPCVIKPWDKNAAELDGILRDRLAGSGVTYVSMRDPSLCSAALRGKDGVHFNMEGYRNMWSRTAAASGYQVASISPVAPPITNGKKQQRKESVAAPSAQPQEAPRVRTTVIAASLMPRPLIAAPRSNSNRSSIAGEYFSFGFRWPDTVRSSGHYFPAE
;
A
#
# COMPACT_ATOMS: atom_id res chain seq x y z
N MET A 1 60.94 41.22 -42.93
CA MET A 1 60.91 39.74 -42.84
C MET A 1 60.20 39.33 -41.56
N PHE A 2 58.94 38.94 -41.61
CA PHE A 2 58.22 38.33 -40.47
C PHE A 2 57.50 37.08 -40.98
N ARG A 3 57.95 35.91 -40.54
CA ARG A 3 57.33 34.62 -40.88
C ARG A 3 56.34 34.26 -39.78
N LEU A 4 55.05 34.43 -40.06
CA LEU A 4 53.95 33.98 -39.21
C LEU A 4 53.77 32.47 -39.41
N ARG A 5 54.12 31.67 -38.39
CA ARG A 5 53.92 30.22 -38.38
C ARG A 5 52.53 29.92 -37.79
N PHE A 6 51.57 29.60 -38.65
CA PHE A 6 50.30 29.01 -38.22
C PHE A 6 50.50 27.53 -37.89
N ALA A 7 50.34 27.17 -36.62
CA ALA A 7 50.22 25.79 -36.19
C ALA A 7 48.77 25.35 -36.37
N ILE A 8 48.54 24.37 -37.23
CA ILE A 8 47.25 23.69 -37.42
C ILE A 8 47.14 22.65 -36.30
N PRO A 9 46.20 22.77 -35.35
CA PRO A 9 45.95 21.69 -34.40
C PRO A 9 45.25 20.55 -35.14
N ALA A 10 45.89 19.38 -35.15
CA ALA A 10 45.35 18.14 -35.67
C ALA A 10 44.04 17.80 -34.93
N ALA A 11 42.93 17.83 -35.66
CA ALA A 11 41.61 17.44 -35.16
C ALA A 11 41.60 15.93 -34.88
N LEU A 12 41.68 15.56 -33.60
CA LEU A 12 41.44 14.20 -33.14
C LEU A 12 39.93 13.92 -33.29
N ALA A 13 39.55 13.23 -34.37
CA ALA A 13 38.21 12.70 -34.57
C ALA A 13 37.95 11.57 -33.55
N GLY A 14 37.61 11.96 -32.31
CA GLY A 14 37.14 11.04 -31.29
C GLY A 14 35.75 10.55 -31.67
N LEU A 15 35.69 9.32 -32.18
CA LEU A 15 34.44 8.60 -32.42
C LEU A 15 33.78 8.34 -31.06
N VAL A 16 32.92 9.27 -30.63
CA VAL A 16 32.07 9.08 -29.45
C VAL A 16 31.07 8.01 -29.84
N PHE A 17 31.38 6.75 -29.51
CA PHE A 17 30.37 5.71 -29.38
C PHE A 17 29.45 6.17 -28.24
N ALA A 18 28.41 6.92 -28.61
CA ALA A 18 27.24 7.10 -27.78
C ALA A 18 26.60 5.71 -27.65
N GLY A 19 27.12 4.92 -26.70
CA GLY A 19 26.55 3.66 -26.33
C GLY A 19 25.13 3.94 -25.89
N PHE A 20 24.17 3.62 -26.75
CA PHE A 20 22.77 3.55 -26.39
C PHE A 20 22.66 2.47 -25.32
N ALA A 21 22.79 2.87 -24.05
CA ALA A 21 22.46 2.01 -22.94
C ALA A 21 21.02 1.56 -23.21
N PRO A 22 20.74 0.24 -23.28
CA PRO A 22 19.39 -0.24 -23.47
C PRO A 22 18.53 0.41 -22.39
N ALA A 23 17.61 1.26 -22.81
CA ALA A 23 16.61 1.83 -21.93
C ALA A 23 15.74 0.67 -21.48
N PHE A 24 16.14 0.06 -20.36
CA PHE A 24 15.31 -0.93 -19.71
C PHE A 24 13.97 -0.26 -19.42
N ALA A 25 12.91 -0.78 -20.02
CA ALA A 25 11.56 -0.28 -19.82
C ALA A 25 11.30 -0.25 -18.31
N ALA A 26 11.23 0.97 -17.77
CA ALA A 26 10.83 1.21 -16.40
C ALA A 26 9.41 0.68 -16.25
N GLY A 27 9.18 -0.19 -15.25
CA GLY A 27 7.84 -0.68 -14.97
C GLY A 27 7.08 0.26 -14.04
N GLU A 28 5.76 0.08 -13.99
CA GLU A 28 4.89 0.73 -13.02
C GLU A 28 4.32 -0.29 -12.04
N VAL A 29 4.49 0.00 -10.75
CA VAL A 29 4.17 -0.94 -9.69
C VAL A 29 3.53 -0.24 -8.52
N VAL A 30 2.51 -0.88 -7.95
CA VAL A 30 1.86 -0.44 -6.72
C VAL A 30 2.45 -1.20 -5.53
N THR A 31 2.84 -0.46 -4.49
CA THR A 31 3.38 -0.99 -3.23
C THR A 31 2.64 -0.43 -2.03
N GLY A 32 2.99 -0.92 -0.84
CA GLY A 32 2.44 -0.44 0.41
C GLY A 32 1.45 -1.42 1.02
N ASP A 33 0.40 -0.88 1.64
CA ASP A 33 -0.51 -1.63 2.50
C ASP A 33 -1.76 -2.21 1.79
N SER A 34 -2.81 -2.55 2.53
CA SER A 34 -4.07 -3.08 1.99
C SER A 34 -4.81 -2.08 1.10
N LEU A 35 -4.61 -0.77 1.26
CA LEU A 35 -5.13 0.22 0.32
C LEU A 35 -4.37 0.17 -1.00
N GLY A 36 -3.06 -0.05 -0.95
CA GLY A 36 -2.24 -0.31 -2.14
C GLY A 36 -2.74 -1.51 -2.94
N VAL A 37 -3.19 -2.57 -2.28
CA VAL A 37 -3.81 -3.72 -2.96
C VAL A 37 -5.06 -3.31 -3.74
N GLY A 38 -5.95 -2.54 -3.13
CA GLY A 38 -7.16 -2.04 -3.81
C GLY A 38 -6.86 -1.07 -4.96
N ILE A 39 -5.83 -0.23 -4.82
CA ILE A 39 -5.37 0.66 -5.89
C ILE A 39 -4.81 -0.16 -7.06
N ALA A 40 -3.99 -1.19 -6.80
CA ALA A 40 -3.47 -2.07 -7.84
C ALA A 40 -4.60 -2.77 -8.62
N MET A 41 -5.65 -3.20 -7.91
CA MET A 41 -6.85 -3.77 -8.55
C MET A 41 -7.59 -2.74 -9.41
N ALA A 42 -7.70 -1.49 -8.96
CA ALA A 42 -8.38 -0.43 -9.69
C ALA A 42 -7.57 0.09 -10.90
N SER A 43 -6.25 0.07 -10.82
CA SER A 43 -5.35 0.58 -11.85
C SER A 43 -4.95 -0.47 -12.88
N GLY A 44 -4.98 -1.75 -12.52
CA GLY A 44 -4.45 -2.85 -13.34
C GLY A 44 -2.93 -2.93 -13.35
N LEU A 45 -2.23 -2.12 -12.54
CA LEU A 45 -0.78 -2.15 -12.43
C LEU A 45 -0.27 -3.38 -11.66
N GLU A 46 1.02 -3.67 -11.78
CA GLU A 46 1.65 -4.75 -11.01
C GLU A 46 1.45 -4.53 -9.50
N ASN A 47 0.87 -5.54 -8.84
CA ASN A 47 0.63 -5.48 -7.40
C ASN A 47 1.80 -6.07 -6.62
N ARG A 48 2.50 -5.23 -5.87
CA ARG A 48 3.49 -5.63 -4.85
C ARG A 48 3.08 -5.19 -3.44
N ALA A 49 1.91 -4.58 -3.28
CA ALA A 49 1.35 -4.20 -2.00
C ALA A 49 0.95 -5.43 -1.17
N ALA A 50 0.89 -5.28 0.15
CA ALA A 50 0.51 -6.37 1.05
C ALA A 50 -0.14 -5.84 2.32
N ASN A 51 -0.98 -6.66 2.96
CA ASN A 51 -1.73 -6.24 4.14
C ASN A 51 -0.82 -5.87 5.33
N SER A 52 -1.31 -4.91 6.12
CA SER A 52 -0.73 -4.52 7.42
C SER A 52 0.71 -4.01 7.35
N ILE A 53 1.08 -3.35 6.24
CA ILE A 53 2.36 -2.64 6.15
C ILE A 53 2.22 -1.25 6.73
N THR A 54 3.22 -0.85 7.50
CA THR A 54 3.35 0.46 8.13
C THR A 54 4.61 1.17 7.61
N ILE A 55 4.63 2.49 7.72
CA ILE A 55 5.80 3.32 7.43
C ILE A 55 6.96 2.96 8.38
N ARG A 56 6.63 2.69 9.66
CA ARG A 56 7.63 2.32 10.67
C ARG A 56 8.25 0.93 10.48
N GLY A 57 7.59 0.05 9.73
CA GLY A 57 8.05 -1.31 9.52
C GLY A 57 9.05 -1.45 8.36
N ASN A 58 9.95 -2.42 8.46
CA ASN A 58 10.92 -2.71 7.39
C ASN A 58 10.27 -3.27 6.11
N ARG A 59 9.04 -3.78 6.18
CA ARG A 59 8.37 -4.42 5.04
C ARG A 59 8.17 -3.47 3.85
N ALA A 60 7.91 -2.18 4.10
CA ALA A 60 7.82 -1.17 3.06
C ALA A 60 9.17 -1.00 2.32
N ILE A 61 10.26 -0.92 3.08
CA ILE A 61 11.63 -0.85 2.56
C ILE A 61 11.96 -2.10 1.73
N ASP A 62 11.58 -3.28 2.21
CA ASP A 62 11.81 -4.54 1.50
C ASP A 62 11.03 -4.65 0.19
N GLN A 63 9.81 -4.10 0.12
CA GLN A 63 9.07 -3.97 -1.15
C GLN A 63 9.85 -3.12 -2.15
N LEU A 64 10.32 -1.93 -1.73
CA LEU A 64 11.05 -1.00 -2.60
C LEU A 64 12.35 -1.59 -3.15
N ARG A 65 13.13 -2.28 -2.31
CA ARG A 65 14.42 -2.89 -2.71
C ARG A 65 14.29 -3.97 -3.78
N ARG A 66 13.11 -4.58 -3.92
CA ARG A 66 12.86 -5.64 -4.91
C ARG A 66 12.38 -5.10 -6.25
N ILE A 67 12.13 -3.79 -6.35
CA ILE A 67 11.65 -3.17 -7.58
C ILE A 67 12.83 -2.86 -8.48
N ARG A 68 12.64 -3.09 -9.77
CA ARG A 68 13.64 -2.78 -10.79
C ARG A 68 13.99 -1.29 -10.77
N PRO A 69 15.28 -0.91 -10.78
CA PRO A 69 15.68 0.49 -10.89
C PRO A 69 15.08 1.20 -12.10
N GLY A 70 14.77 2.49 -11.96
CA GLY A 70 14.13 3.32 -12.98
C GLY A 70 12.60 3.28 -12.99
N SER A 71 11.99 2.30 -12.32
CA SER A 71 10.53 2.12 -12.23
C SER A 71 9.82 3.28 -11.53
N THR A 72 8.55 3.50 -11.90
CA THR A 72 7.64 4.39 -11.16
C THR A 72 6.88 3.58 -10.14
N VAL A 73 6.93 4.01 -8.88
CA VAL A 73 6.32 3.31 -7.76
C VAL A 73 5.21 4.15 -7.17
N PHE A 74 4.01 3.59 -7.16
CA PHE A 74 2.84 4.13 -6.49
C PHE A 74 2.76 3.49 -5.09
N LEU A 75 3.19 4.23 -4.08
CA LEU A 75 3.31 3.73 -2.70
C LEU A 75 2.13 4.21 -1.86
N SER A 76 1.28 3.30 -1.38
CA SER A 76 0.20 3.63 -0.45
C SER A 76 0.55 3.22 0.97
N LEU A 77 0.84 4.20 1.83
CA LEU A 77 1.19 3.97 3.24
C LEU A 77 0.68 5.09 4.14
N GLY A 78 0.49 4.74 5.42
CA GLY A 78 0.19 5.66 6.52
C GLY A 78 -1.09 5.32 7.27
N THR A 79 -2.05 4.64 6.63
CA THR A 79 -3.34 4.30 7.27
C THR A 79 -3.14 3.40 8.49
N ASN A 80 -2.27 2.39 8.41
CA ASN A 80 -1.97 1.52 9.55
C ASN A 80 -1.19 2.26 10.68
N ASP A 81 -0.34 3.22 10.33
CA ASP A 81 0.39 4.02 11.33
C ASP A 81 -0.53 4.98 12.09
N ALA A 82 -1.60 5.44 11.45
CA ALA A 82 -2.59 6.34 12.04
C ALA A 82 -3.49 5.68 13.09
N VAL A 83 -3.53 4.35 13.16
CA VAL A 83 -4.26 3.63 14.23
C VAL A 83 -3.68 3.99 15.60
N GLY A 84 -2.35 4.21 15.67
CA GLY A 84 -1.64 4.63 16.87
C GLY A 84 -1.20 6.10 16.84
N SER A 85 -0.22 6.45 17.68
CA SER A 85 0.39 7.78 17.64
C SER A 85 1.25 7.94 16.38
N VAL A 86 1.17 9.12 15.75
CA VAL A 86 1.98 9.46 14.57
C VAL A 86 3.28 10.18 14.93
N LYS A 87 3.52 10.45 16.22
CA LYS A 87 4.74 11.09 16.72
C LYS A 87 5.99 10.28 16.34
N GLY A 88 7.04 10.98 15.92
CA GLY A 88 8.36 10.39 15.64
C GLY A 88 8.43 9.56 14.37
N ILE A 89 7.42 9.65 13.49
CA ILE A 89 7.37 8.89 12.24
C ILE A 89 8.32 9.43 11.15
N GLU A 90 8.84 10.64 11.33
CA GLU A 90 9.62 11.39 10.34
C GLU A 90 10.87 10.62 9.91
N LYS A 91 11.59 9.98 10.85
CA LYS A 91 12.75 9.15 10.53
C LYS A 91 12.39 7.94 9.67
N SER A 92 11.20 7.37 9.86
CA SER A 92 10.72 6.25 9.05
C SER A 92 10.30 6.71 7.66
N ILE A 93 9.69 7.89 7.54
CA ILE A 93 9.41 8.53 6.24
C ILE A 93 10.73 8.73 5.49
N ASP A 94 11.73 9.33 6.14
CA ASP A 94 13.05 9.56 5.54
C ASP A 94 13.71 8.27 5.07
N ALA A 95 13.59 7.19 5.86
CA ALA A 95 14.14 5.87 5.50
C ALA A 95 13.50 5.30 4.22
N VAL A 96 12.18 5.46 4.05
CA VAL A 96 11.46 5.04 2.83
C VAL A 96 11.91 5.87 1.63
N VAL A 97 11.97 7.20 1.76
CA VAL A 97 12.42 8.10 0.68
C VAL A 97 13.86 7.81 0.27
N ASN A 98 14.75 7.64 1.24
CA ASN A 98 16.16 7.31 0.99
C ASN A 98 16.30 5.94 0.32
N THR A 99 15.47 4.96 0.68
CA THR A 99 15.45 3.65 0.01
C THR A 99 15.00 3.78 -1.44
N ALA A 100 13.95 4.55 -1.72
CA ALA A 100 13.49 4.78 -3.08
C ALA A 100 14.56 5.47 -3.94
N LYS A 101 15.22 6.49 -3.39
CA LYS A 101 16.33 7.20 -4.05
C LYS A 101 17.52 6.28 -4.32
N ALA A 102 17.95 5.50 -3.32
CA ALA A 102 19.05 4.54 -3.47
C ALA A 102 18.73 3.47 -4.54
N SER A 103 17.46 3.08 -4.64
CA SER A 103 16.96 2.11 -5.63
C SER A 103 16.68 2.76 -7.00
N ARG A 104 16.94 4.06 -7.16
CA ARG A 104 16.69 4.86 -8.38
C ARG A 104 15.23 4.76 -8.86
N LEU A 105 14.29 4.82 -7.93
CA LEU A 105 12.85 4.75 -8.19
C LEU A 105 12.25 6.15 -8.30
N LYS A 106 11.27 6.32 -9.19
CA LYS A 106 10.40 7.51 -9.20
C LYS A 106 9.24 7.25 -8.24
N LEU A 107 9.21 7.95 -7.11
CA LEU A 107 8.23 7.68 -6.06
C LEU A 107 7.03 8.62 -6.14
N VAL A 108 5.83 8.03 -6.22
CA VAL A 108 4.55 8.69 -6.00
C VAL A 108 3.99 8.16 -4.69
N TRP A 109 3.94 9.01 -3.67
CA TRP A 109 3.41 8.66 -2.35
C TRP A 109 1.94 9.03 -2.25
N ILE A 110 1.09 8.02 -2.07
CA ILE A 110 -0.35 8.13 -1.89
C ILE A 110 -0.63 8.19 -0.39
N GLY A 111 -1.03 9.37 0.09
CA GLY A 111 -1.25 9.65 1.50
C GLY A 111 -2.47 8.92 2.08
N PRO A 112 -2.62 8.90 3.42
CA PRO A 112 -3.75 8.27 4.07
C PRO A 112 -5.07 8.97 3.71
N PRO A 113 -6.14 8.23 3.41
CA PRO A 113 -7.45 8.81 3.16
C PRO A 113 -8.12 9.25 4.47
N CYS A 114 -9.26 9.94 4.37
CA CYS A 114 -10.22 9.99 5.49
C CYS A 114 -10.63 8.56 5.91
N VAL A 115 -11.00 8.34 7.16
CA VAL A 115 -11.61 7.09 7.63
C VAL A 115 -12.80 7.36 8.54
N ILE A 116 -13.73 6.41 8.64
CA ILE A 116 -14.87 6.46 9.55
C ILE A 116 -14.49 5.76 10.86
N LYS A 117 -13.46 6.28 11.51
CA LYS A 117 -12.93 5.75 12.78
C LYS A 117 -12.52 6.89 13.71
N PRO A 118 -12.55 6.68 15.05
CA PRO A 118 -12.10 7.68 16.01
C PRO A 118 -10.65 8.15 15.81
N TRP A 119 -9.82 7.32 15.16
CA TRP A 119 -8.42 7.64 14.85
C TRP A 119 -8.22 8.42 13.55
N ASP A 120 -9.28 8.86 12.85
CA ASP A 120 -9.14 9.70 11.65
C ASP A 120 -8.33 10.99 11.91
N LYS A 121 -8.42 11.54 13.13
CA LYS A 121 -7.61 12.69 13.54
C LYS A 121 -6.11 12.44 13.38
N ASN A 122 -5.64 11.22 13.64
CA ASN A 122 -4.24 10.84 13.48
C ASN A 122 -3.91 10.67 11.98
N ALA A 123 -4.85 10.18 11.17
CA ALA A 123 -4.68 10.09 9.73
C ALA A 123 -4.58 11.49 9.09
N ALA A 124 -5.35 12.47 9.60
CA ALA A 124 -5.26 13.87 9.20
C ALA A 124 -3.93 14.49 9.61
N GLU A 125 -3.48 14.26 10.86
CA GLU A 125 -2.18 14.72 11.34
C GLU A 125 -1.04 14.13 10.50
N LEU A 126 -1.08 12.83 10.21
CA LEU A 126 -0.08 12.16 9.37
C LEU A 126 -0.06 12.68 7.93
N ASP A 127 -1.22 12.97 7.34
CA ASP A 127 -1.30 13.61 6.01
C ASP A 127 -0.59 14.97 6.00
N GLY A 128 -0.73 15.76 7.06
CA GLY A 128 0.01 17.01 7.27
C GLY A 128 1.52 16.77 7.31
N ILE A 129 1.98 15.86 8.17
CA ILE A 129 3.39 15.51 8.32
C ILE A 129 3.99 15.05 6.97
N LEU A 130 3.29 14.18 6.24
CA LEU A 130 3.75 13.68 4.95
C LEU A 130 3.86 14.80 3.90
N ARG A 131 2.84 15.66 3.81
CA ARG A 131 2.85 16.81 2.88
C ARG A 131 4.05 17.72 3.15
N ASP A 132 4.25 18.11 4.41
CA ASP A 132 5.33 19.03 4.79
C ASP A 132 6.70 18.38 4.59
N ARG A 133 6.85 17.12 4.99
CA ARG A 133 8.14 16.41 4.94
C ARG A 133 8.56 16.04 3.52
N LEU A 134 7.61 15.73 2.65
CA LEU A 134 7.89 15.34 1.26
C LEU A 134 8.01 16.53 0.32
N ALA A 135 7.63 17.73 0.75
CA ALA A 135 7.86 18.96 -0.01
C ALA A 135 9.34 19.12 -0.34
N GLY A 136 9.66 19.28 -1.64
CA GLY A 136 11.04 19.44 -2.11
C GLY A 136 11.90 18.17 -2.07
N SER A 137 11.37 17.02 -1.65
CA SER A 137 12.12 15.75 -1.60
C SER A 137 12.32 15.09 -2.98
N GLY A 138 11.64 15.58 -4.01
CA GLY A 138 11.53 14.95 -5.32
C GLY A 138 10.48 13.82 -5.40
N VAL A 139 9.80 13.52 -4.28
CA VAL A 139 8.65 12.62 -4.25
C VAL A 139 7.39 13.37 -4.67
N THR A 140 6.58 12.78 -5.55
CA THR A 140 5.23 13.28 -5.82
C THR A 140 4.30 12.84 -4.69
N TYR A 141 3.90 13.75 -3.82
CA TYR A 141 2.94 13.46 -2.77
C TYR A 141 1.50 13.73 -3.24
N VAL A 142 0.60 12.77 -3.03
CA VAL A 142 -0.83 12.91 -3.35
C VAL A 142 -1.67 12.63 -2.11
N SER A 143 -2.23 13.68 -1.51
CA SER A 143 -3.16 13.54 -0.39
C SER A 143 -4.49 12.91 -0.85
N MET A 144 -4.95 11.92 -0.10
CA MET A 144 -6.25 11.23 -0.31
C MET A 144 -7.35 11.80 0.60
N ARG A 145 -7.10 12.93 1.27
CA ARG A 145 -8.08 13.62 2.13
C ARG A 145 -8.94 14.64 1.38
N ASP A 146 -9.14 14.41 0.08
CA ASP A 146 -10.04 15.25 -0.73
C ASP A 146 -11.50 15.05 -0.29
N PRO A 147 -12.32 16.11 -0.17
CA PRO A 147 -13.71 15.98 0.23
C PRO A 147 -14.50 14.97 -0.61
N SER A 148 -14.21 14.85 -1.91
CA SER A 148 -14.86 13.86 -2.79
C SER A 148 -14.52 12.40 -2.44
N LEU A 149 -13.39 12.15 -1.79
CA LEU A 149 -12.94 10.82 -1.33
C LEU A 149 -13.33 10.53 0.13
N CYS A 150 -13.78 11.53 0.88
CA CYS A 150 -14.14 11.39 2.30
C CYS A 150 -15.59 10.95 2.53
N SER A 151 -16.36 10.72 1.45
CA SER A 151 -17.72 10.20 1.52
C SER A 151 -17.77 8.77 2.09
N ALA A 152 -18.73 8.53 2.99
CA ALA A 152 -19.02 7.19 3.49
C ALA A 152 -19.53 6.24 2.41
N ALA A 153 -20.13 6.76 1.33
CA ALA A 153 -20.63 5.96 0.21
C ALA A 153 -19.50 5.25 -0.55
N LEU A 154 -18.27 5.77 -0.48
CA LEU A 154 -17.10 5.16 -1.11
C LEU A 154 -16.41 4.12 -0.22
N ARG A 155 -16.91 3.90 1.00
CA ARG A 155 -16.28 3.01 1.99
C ARG A 155 -16.87 1.61 2.00
N GLY A 156 -16.01 0.65 2.31
CA GLY A 156 -16.43 -0.65 2.80
C GLY A 156 -17.08 -0.54 4.18
N LYS A 157 -17.70 -1.64 4.63
CA LYS A 157 -18.39 -1.70 5.92
C LYS A 157 -17.48 -1.46 7.12
N ASP A 158 -16.17 -1.67 6.96
CA ASP A 158 -15.21 -1.40 8.02
C ASP A 158 -14.90 0.09 8.22
N GLY A 159 -15.32 0.97 7.31
CA GLY A 159 -15.08 2.41 7.38
C GLY A 159 -13.62 2.82 7.12
N VAL A 160 -12.74 1.90 6.73
CA VAL A 160 -11.32 2.16 6.45
C VAL A 160 -11.05 1.95 4.97
N HIS A 161 -11.36 0.76 4.47
CA HIS A 161 -11.15 0.39 3.08
C HIS A 161 -12.21 1.03 2.19
N PHE A 162 -11.87 1.21 0.92
CA PHE A 162 -12.83 1.68 -0.08
C PHE A 162 -13.58 0.51 -0.71
N ASN A 163 -14.74 0.80 -1.29
CA ASN A 163 -15.29 -0.07 -2.33
C ASN A 163 -14.54 0.17 -3.66
N MET A 164 -14.89 -0.57 -4.73
CA MET A 164 -14.16 -0.42 -5.99
C MET A 164 -14.31 0.95 -6.66
N GLU A 165 -15.44 1.63 -6.47
CA GLU A 165 -15.62 3.01 -6.94
C GLU A 165 -14.65 3.96 -6.22
N GLY A 166 -14.54 3.83 -4.90
CA GLY A 166 -13.59 4.59 -4.11
C GLY A 166 -12.14 4.36 -4.52
N TYR A 167 -11.74 3.11 -4.77
CA TYR A 167 -10.39 2.81 -5.27
C TYR A 167 -10.14 3.37 -6.68
N ARG A 168 -11.15 3.36 -7.57
CA ARG A 168 -11.04 4.01 -8.89
C ARG A 168 -10.85 5.52 -8.75
N ASN A 169 -11.57 6.16 -7.82
CA ASN A 169 -11.43 7.59 -7.58
C ASN A 169 -10.05 7.94 -6.98
N MET A 170 -9.55 7.13 -6.03
CA MET A 170 -8.17 7.26 -5.53
C MET A 170 -7.16 7.17 -6.68
N TRP A 171 -7.28 6.15 -7.52
CA TRP A 171 -6.36 5.95 -8.64
C TRP A 171 -6.43 7.10 -9.64
N SER A 172 -7.62 7.54 -10.04
CA SER A 172 -7.80 8.67 -10.96
C SER A 172 -7.12 9.94 -10.44
N ARG A 173 -7.26 10.22 -9.14
CA ARG A 173 -6.60 11.36 -8.50
C ARG A 173 -5.09 11.21 -8.51
N THR A 174 -4.58 10.04 -8.16
CA THR A 174 -3.15 9.76 -8.16
C THR A 174 -2.55 9.91 -9.56
N ALA A 175 -3.17 9.30 -10.57
CA ALA A 175 -2.70 9.36 -11.95
C ALA A 175 -2.66 10.81 -12.46
N ALA A 176 -3.71 11.59 -12.20
CA ALA A 176 -3.76 13.01 -12.55
C ALA A 176 -2.65 13.82 -11.87
N ALA A 177 -2.46 13.62 -10.56
CA ALA A 177 -1.46 14.38 -9.79
C ALA A 177 -0.01 14.02 -10.14
N SER A 178 0.25 12.77 -10.56
CA SER A 178 1.59 12.34 -10.98
C SER A 178 1.87 12.55 -12.46
N GLY A 179 0.90 13.09 -13.23
CA GLY A 179 0.99 13.15 -14.69
C GLY A 179 1.12 11.77 -15.34
N TYR A 180 0.71 10.71 -14.63
CA TYR A 180 0.74 9.37 -15.19
C TYR A 180 -0.36 9.28 -16.24
N GLN A 181 0.08 9.16 -17.50
CA GLN A 181 -0.83 8.91 -18.59
C GLN A 181 -1.31 7.48 -18.44
N VAL A 182 -2.55 7.31 -18.00
CA VAL A 182 -3.24 6.04 -18.12
C VAL A 182 -3.30 5.80 -19.62
N ALA A 183 -2.41 4.93 -20.13
CA ALA A 183 -2.47 4.51 -21.52
C ALA A 183 -3.92 4.11 -21.74
N SER A 184 -4.61 4.83 -22.64
CA SER A 184 -6.03 4.63 -22.88
C SER A 184 -6.20 3.17 -23.26
N ILE A 185 -6.53 2.34 -22.26
CA ILE A 185 -6.85 0.94 -22.50
C ILE A 185 -8.12 1.09 -23.32
N SER A 186 -8.00 0.87 -24.62
CA SER A 186 -9.16 0.93 -25.52
C SER A 186 -10.22 0.08 -24.83
N PRO A 187 -11.41 0.64 -24.55
CA PRO A 187 -12.40 -0.04 -23.73
C PRO A 187 -12.56 -1.43 -24.31
N VAL A 188 -12.15 -2.45 -23.55
CA VAL A 188 -12.33 -3.84 -23.94
C VAL A 188 -13.82 -3.94 -24.19
N ALA A 189 -14.19 -4.18 -25.46
CA ALA A 189 -15.58 -4.23 -25.87
C ALA A 189 -16.33 -5.10 -24.85
N PRO A 190 -17.49 -4.63 -24.35
CA PRO A 190 -18.21 -5.35 -23.31
C PRO A 190 -18.34 -6.81 -23.76
N PRO A 191 -18.05 -7.78 -22.88
CA PRO A 191 -18.13 -9.18 -23.25
C PRO A 191 -19.51 -9.41 -23.83
N ILE A 192 -19.56 -9.84 -25.10
CA ILE A 192 -20.81 -10.20 -25.77
C ILE A 192 -21.40 -11.32 -24.92
N THR A 193 -22.35 -10.96 -24.05
CA THR A 193 -23.10 -11.91 -23.27
C THR A 193 -24.03 -12.60 -24.24
N ASN A 194 -23.52 -13.65 -24.88
CA ASN A 194 -24.36 -14.60 -25.60
C ASN A 194 -25.33 -15.17 -24.59
N GLY A 195 -26.55 -14.61 -24.59
CA GLY A 195 -27.64 -14.93 -23.69
C GLY A 195 -28.08 -16.38 -23.86
N LYS A 196 -27.32 -17.33 -23.32
CA LYS A 196 -27.86 -18.64 -22.98
C LYS A 196 -28.64 -18.47 -21.68
N LYS A 197 -29.96 -18.26 -21.83
CA LYS A 197 -30.95 -18.52 -20.78
C LYS A 197 -30.71 -19.92 -20.22
N GLN A 198 -29.95 -20.05 -19.14
CA GLN A 198 -29.99 -21.25 -18.32
C GLN A 198 -31.35 -21.25 -17.63
N GLN A 199 -32.30 -21.99 -18.22
CA GLN A 199 -33.46 -22.49 -17.51
C GLN A 199 -32.97 -23.25 -16.28
N ARG A 200 -33.00 -22.58 -15.13
CA ARG A 200 -32.79 -23.20 -13.83
C ARG A 200 -34.00 -24.09 -13.59
N LYS A 201 -33.82 -25.38 -13.84
CA LYS A 201 -34.79 -26.43 -13.49
C LYS A 201 -34.95 -26.38 -11.96
N GLU A 202 -36.12 -25.92 -11.54
CA GLU A 202 -36.58 -25.90 -10.17
C GLU A 202 -36.70 -27.35 -9.69
N SER A 203 -35.70 -27.81 -8.94
CA SER A 203 -35.77 -29.11 -8.27
C SER A 203 -36.41 -28.90 -6.91
N VAL A 204 -37.69 -29.27 -6.86
CA VAL A 204 -38.53 -29.31 -5.67
C VAL A 204 -38.05 -30.39 -4.70
N ALA A 205 -37.97 -29.99 -3.43
CA ALA A 205 -38.12 -30.74 -2.17
C ALA A 205 -37.14 -31.87 -1.78
N ALA A 206 -36.56 -31.72 -0.58
CA ALA A 206 -36.70 -32.71 0.49
C ALA A 206 -36.66 -32.04 1.88
N PRO A 207 -37.40 -32.55 2.89
CA PRO A 207 -37.69 -31.87 4.15
C PRO A 207 -36.70 -32.19 5.29
N SER A 208 -36.71 -31.27 6.27
CA SER A 208 -36.40 -31.40 7.71
C SER A 208 -35.47 -32.52 8.21
N ALA A 209 -34.32 -32.11 8.74
CA ALA A 209 -33.62 -32.81 9.81
C ALA A 209 -33.54 -31.90 11.04
N GLN A 210 -33.83 -32.49 12.20
CA GLN A 210 -34.08 -31.86 13.50
C GLN A 210 -32.83 -31.20 14.13
N PRO A 211 -33.02 -30.31 15.14
CA PRO A 211 -31.92 -29.78 15.93
C PRO A 211 -31.31 -30.85 16.83
N GLN A 212 -30.02 -31.16 16.66
CA GLN A 212 -29.24 -31.88 17.65
C GLN A 212 -28.90 -30.93 18.81
N GLU A 213 -29.45 -31.25 19.98
CA GLU A 213 -29.15 -30.63 21.26
C GLU A 213 -27.71 -30.95 21.69
N ALA A 214 -26.87 -29.92 21.84
CA ALA A 214 -25.50 -30.08 22.31
C ALA A 214 -25.46 -30.24 23.85
N PRO A 215 -24.59 -31.11 24.39
CA PRO A 215 -24.51 -31.36 25.83
C PRO A 215 -24.02 -30.13 26.61
N ARG A 216 -24.75 -29.76 27.67
CA ARG A 216 -24.37 -28.75 28.66
C ARG A 216 -23.09 -29.18 29.39
N VAL A 217 -21.98 -28.48 29.13
CA VAL A 217 -20.80 -28.52 29.99
C VAL A 217 -21.11 -27.71 31.25
N ARG A 218 -21.20 -28.40 32.40
CA ARG A 218 -21.25 -27.76 33.74
C ARG A 218 -19.88 -27.14 34.04
N THR A 219 -19.82 -25.82 34.07
CA THR A 219 -18.67 -25.09 34.63
C THR A 219 -18.80 -25.09 36.15
N THR A 220 -17.94 -25.84 36.83
CA THR A 220 -17.77 -25.79 38.28
C THR A 220 -17.11 -24.46 38.65
N VAL A 221 -17.83 -23.63 39.41
CA VAL A 221 -17.29 -22.45 40.07
C VAL A 221 -16.48 -22.92 41.27
N ILE A 222 -15.15 -22.86 41.19
CA ILE A 222 -14.29 -22.99 42.37
C ILE A 222 -14.14 -21.61 43.00
N ALA A 223 -14.61 -21.51 44.24
CA ALA A 223 -14.55 -20.32 45.08
C ALA A 223 -13.10 -19.92 45.39
N ALA A 224 -12.89 -18.61 45.45
CA ALA A 224 -11.64 -17.95 45.78
C ALA A 224 -11.12 -18.36 47.17
N SER A 225 -9.84 -18.74 47.23
CA SER A 225 -9.09 -18.78 48.49
C SER A 225 -8.21 -17.53 48.57
N LEU A 226 -8.55 -16.65 49.51
CA LEU A 226 -7.74 -15.53 49.96
C LEU A 226 -6.44 -16.07 50.56
N MET A 227 -5.29 -15.62 50.06
CA MET A 227 -3.99 -15.76 50.73
C MET A 227 -3.45 -14.37 51.06
N PRO A 228 -2.89 -14.16 52.26
CA PRO A 228 -2.31 -12.89 52.67
C PRO A 228 -1.00 -12.61 51.90
N ARG A 229 -0.87 -11.36 51.44
CA ARG A 229 0.36 -10.82 50.83
C ARG A 229 1.48 -10.73 51.88
N PRO A 230 2.67 -11.31 51.64
CA PRO A 230 3.86 -10.96 52.41
C PRO A 230 4.38 -9.57 51.97
N LEU A 231 4.63 -8.72 52.95
CA LEU A 231 5.45 -7.50 52.82
C LEU A 231 6.89 -7.93 52.52
N ILE A 232 7.35 -7.72 51.29
CA ILE A 232 8.77 -7.82 50.93
C ILE A 232 9.28 -6.42 50.60
N ALA A 233 10.34 -6.06 51.33
CA ALA A 233 11.04 -4.79 51.28
C ALA A 233 11.63 -4.48 49.89
N ALA A 234 11.70 -3.19 49.59
CA ALA A 234 12.27 -2.65 48.37
C ALA A 234 13.78 -2.87 48.25
N PRO A 235 14.28 -3.16 47.05
CA PRO A 235 15.58 -2.68 46.62
C PRO A 235 15.44 -1.48 45.67
N ARG A 236 16.24 -0.45 45.96
CA ARG A 236 16.64 0.59 45.01
C ARG A 236 17.29 -0.07 43.78
N SER A 237 17.02 0.47 42.58
CA SER A 237 18.04 0.85 41.58
C SER A 237 17.58 0.65 40.13
N ASN A 238 17.69 1.77 39.40
CA ASN A 238 18.12 1.94 38.01
C ASN A 238 17.29 1.54 36.78
N SER A 239 17.33 2.52 35.87
CA SER A 239 17.25 2.48 34.41
C SER A 239 15.87 2.31 33.77
N ASN A 240 15.38 3.47 33.31
CA ASN A 240 14.36 3.65 32.28
C ASN A 240 14.60 2.70 31.10
N ARG A 241 13.77 1.66 30.99
CA ARG A 241 13.58 0.89 29.75
C ARG A 241 12.10 0.61 29.59
N SER A 242 11.36 1.61 29.13
CA SER A 242 9.96 1.46 28.70
C SER A 242 9.92 0.71 27.38
N SER A 243 9.87 -0.62 27.45
CA SER A 243 9.42 -1.46 26.34
C SER A 243 7.90 -1.48 26.34
N ILE A 244 7.28 -0.55 25.61
CA ILE A 244 5.88 -0.67 25.22
C ILE A 244 5.83 -1.70 24.09
N ALA A 245 5.56 -2.95 24.46
CA ALA A 245 5.12 -3.97 23.52
C ALA A 245 3.74 -3.57 23.01
N GLY A 246 3.68 -3.02 21.80
CA GLY A 246 2.42 -2.80 21.11
C GLY A 246 1.80 -4.16 20.76
N GLU A 247 0.62 -4.45 21.31
CA GLU A 247 -0.24 -5.52 20.84
C GLU A 247 -0.59 -5.27 19.36
N TYR A 248 0.02 -6.05 18.48
CA TYR A 248 -0.36 -6.11 17.07
C TYR A 248 -1.71 -6.81 16.98
N PHE A 249 -2.79 -6.02 16.94
CA PHE A 249 -4.11 -6.50 16.54
C PHE A 249 -4.04 -6.97 15.08
N SER A 250 -3.81 -8.26 14.88
CA SER A 250 -3.99 -8.93 13.59
C SER A 250 -5.49 -9.12 13.36
N PHE A 251 -6.13 -8.17 12.69
CA PHE A 251 -7.45 -8.39 12.12
C PHE A 251 -7.31 -9.36 10.94
N GLY A 252 -7.55 -10.64 11.19
CA GLY A 252 -7.64 -11.67 10.17
C GLY A 252 -8.89 -11.45 9.31
N PHE A 253 -8.79 -10.62 8.28
CA PHE A 253 -9.83 -10.48 7.27
C PHE A 253 -9.61 -11.52 6.17
N ARG A 254 -10.51 -12.50 6.09
CA ARG A 254 -10.54 -13.48 5.00
C ARG A 254 -11.28 -12.86 3.82
N TRP A 255 -10.53 -12.46 2.79
CA TRP A 255 -11.12 -12.06 1.51
C TRP A 255 -11.81 -13.28 0.86
N PRO A 256 -12.95 -13.11 0.17
CA PRO A 256 -13.49 -14.18 -0.66
C PRO A 256 -12.46 -14.53 -1.76
N ASP A 257 -12.12 -15.81 -1.87
CA ASP A 257 -11.09 -16.38 -2.77
C ASP A 257 -11.40 -16.25 -4.29
N THR A 258 -12.21 -15.28 -4.72
CA THR A 258 -12.81 -15.25 -6.06
C THR A 258 -12.04 -14.44 -7.11
N VAL A 259 -10.78 -14.06 -6.87
CA VAL A 259 -9.95 -13.47 -7.94
C VAL A 259 -8.60 -14.18 -8.01
N ARG A 260 -8.64 -15.45 -8.42
CA ARG A 260 -7.47 -16.13 -8.99
C ARG A 260 -7.27 -15.53 -10.38
N SER A 261 -6.33 -14.61 -10.51
CA SER A 261 -5.83 -14.10 -11.78
C SER A 261 -5.49 -15.28 -12.70
N SER A 262 -6.28 -15.46 -13.75
CA SER A 262 -5.94 -16.33 -14.89
C SER A 262 -4.86 -15.60 -15.68
N GLY A 263 -3.61 -15.95 -15.41
CA GLY A 263 -2.48 -15.52 -16.22
C GLY A 263 -2.65 -16.01 -17.65
N HIS A 264 -2.97 -15.10 -18.57
CA HIS A 264 -2.83 -15.34 -19.99
C HIS A 264 -1.34 -15.18 -20.35
N TYR A 265 -0.73 -16.33 -20.63
CA TYR A 265 0.56 -16.45 -21.30
C TYR A 265 0.37 -15.96 -22.74
N PHE A 266 1.04 -14.89 -23.14
CA PHE A 266 1.26 -14.58 -24.56
C PHE A 266 2.53 -15.30 -25.00
N PRO A 267 2.50 -16.16 -26.03
CA PRO A 267 3.73 -16.66 -26.64
C PRO A 267 4.41 -15.51 -27.38
N ALA A 268 5.74 -15.49 -27.31
CA ALA A 268 6.57 -14.59 -28.10
C ALA A 268 6.60 -15.03 -29.57
N GLU A 269 6.43 -14.07 -30.47
CA GLU A 269 6.97 -14.10 -31.84
C GLU A 269 8.04 -13.00 -31.96
#